data_AF-A0A2V7G6J7-F1
#
_entry.id   AF-A0A2V7G6J7-F1
#
_cell.length_a   1.000
_cell.length_b   1.000
_cell.length_c   1.000
_cell.angle_alpha   90.00
_cell.angle_beta   90.00
_cell.angle_gamma   90.00
#
_symmetry.space_group_name_H-M   'P 1'
#
loop_
_entity.id
_entity.type
_entity.pdbx_description
1 polymer ?
#
loop_
_entity_poly.entity_id
_entity_poly.type
_entity_poly.pdbx_seq_one_letter_code
_entity_poly.pdbx_strand_id
1 'polypeptide(L)'
;MSHAAAVRGRVAVVEGIRALGVHLVERRNGAVKAEILLSHAHWDHIQGLPHFKPFFFPGNVVRIWGARQGTMSLEAILRQQMDPAVFPVPLDALSAKLDVEQVDGRGGEFTIGAFRVRSMVLRHPGTTLAFRLTPAQGGPSMAYATDNELGEGGHYSTPPLWRRQFVEFLQGVDLLIHDAMYTPEELEVHRGWGHSTWAEAVGLAAEAKVKRLVLFHHEPEHDDQTLDELLAAARREAERRGGPAEVLAAQEGMHLTL
;
A
#
# COMPACT_ATOMS: atom_id res chain seq x y z
N MET A 1 25.13 20.96 -20.25
CA MET A 1 24.14 20.13 -20.97
C MET A 1 23.98 18.83 -20.20
N SER A 2 22.94 18.72 -19.38
CA SER A 2 22.71 17.54 -18.53
C SER A 2 21.22 17.19 -18.63
N HIS A 3 20.96 15.93 -18.91
CA HIS A 3 19.72 15.43 -19.47
C HIS A 3 18.59 15.43 -18.43
N ALA A 4 17.53 16.18 -18.72
CA ALA A 4 16.25 16.05 -18.04
C ALA A 4 15.49 14.86 -18.66
N ALA A 5 15.52 13.71 -17.99
CA ALA A 5 14.57 12.63 -18.26
C ALA A 5 13.44 12.71 -17.23
N ALA A 6 12.30 13.24 -17.68
CA ALA A 6 11.08 13.30 -16.88
C ALA A 6 10.46 11.91 -16.77
N VAL A 7 10.65 11.22 -15.64
CA VAL A 7 9.89 10.01 -15.32
C VAL A 7 8.50 10.43 -14.83
N ARG A 8 7.50 10.20 -15.70
CA ARG A 8 6.06 10.32 -15.41
C ARG A 8 5.59 9.05 -14.70
N GLY A 9 4.86 9.22 -13.60
CA GLY A 9 4.21 8.13 -12.86
C GLY A 9 4.99 7.70 -11.62
N ARG A 10 4.83 8.44 -10.52
CA ARG A 10 5.17 7.95 -9.18
C ARG A 10 3.87 7.51 -8.52
N VAL A 11 3.79 6.26 -8.10
CA VAL A 11 2.74 5.74 -7.23
C VAL A 11 3.33 5.71 -5.83
N ALA A 12 2.63 6.31 -4.87
CA ALA A 12 3.08 6.40 -3.49
C ALA A 12 2.22 5.48 -2.61
N VAL A 13 2.90 4.70 -1.77
CA VAL A 13 2.30 4.06 -0.59
C VAL A 13 2.19 5.13 0.51
N VAL A 14 1.12 5.10 1.31
CA VAL A 14 0.68 6.28 2.08
C VAL A 14 1.42 6.49 3.41
N GLU A 15 2.12 5.47 3.90
CA GLU A 15 3.13 5.70 4.95
C GLU A 15 4.28 6.56 4.42
N GLY A 16 4.62 7.60 5.18
CA GLY A 16 5.62 8.60 4.75
C GLY A 16 5.12 9.64 3.74
N ILE A 17 3.80 9.72 3.45
CA ILE A 17 3.25 10.67 2.47
C ILE A 17 3.59 12.14 2.79
N ARG A 18 3.72 12.50 4.06
CA ARG A 18 4.17 13.84 4.48
C ARG A 18 5.58 14.15 3.97
N ALA A 19 6.53 13.24 4.19
CA ALA A 19 7.92 13.40 3.75
C ALA A 19 8.00 13.41 2.22
N LEU A 20 7.22 12.56 1.54
CA LEU A 20 7.08 12.59 0.09
C LEU A 20 6.54 13.94 -0.40
N GLY A 21 5.52 14.50 0.26
CA GLY A 21 4.94 15.79 -0.09
C GLY A 21 5.96 16.93 -0.02
N VAL A 22 6.80 16.95 1.02
CA VAL A 22 7.93 17.89 1.15
C VAL A 22 8.87 17.76 -0.04
N HIS A 23 9.33 16.54 -0.31
CA HIS A 23 10.24 16.24 -1.40
C HIS A 23 9.68 16.62 -2.79
N LEU A 24 8.38 16.38 -3.03
CA LEU A 24 7.74 16.70 -4.31
C LEU A 24 7.71 18.21 -4.57
N VAL A 25 7.43 19.02 -3.54
CA VAL A 25 7.40 20.48 -3.67
C VAL A 25 8.82 21.04 -3.82
N GLU A 26 9.79 20.52 -3.08
CA GLU A 26 11.18 21.01 -3.14
C GLU A 26 11.89 20.72 -4.47
N ARG A 27 11.57 19.58 -5.10
CA ARG A 27 12.26 19.14 -6.34
C ARG A 27 11.55 19.50 -7.63
N ARG A 28 10.30 19.97 -7.60
CA ARG A 28 9.54 20.30 -8.81
C ARG A 28 9.56 21.80 -9.07
N ASN A 29 10.11 22.19 -10.22
CA ASN A 29 9.97 23.54 -10.76
C ASN A 29 8.65 23.69 -11.56
N GLY A 30 7.51 23.35 -10.92
CA GLY A 30 6.19 23.34 -11.55
C GLY A 30 5.14 22.55 -10.78
N ALA A 31 3.91 22.54 -11.30
CA ALA A 31 2.76 21.90 -10.66
C ALA A 31 2.96 20.37 -10.45
N VAL A 32 2.59 19.90 -9.26
CA VAL A 32 2.56 18.49 -8.90
C VAL A 32 1.26 17.86 -9.41
N LYS A 33 1.40 16.68 -10.05
CA LYS A 33 0.29 15.77 -10.34
C LYS A 33 0.55 14.48 -9.57
N ALA A 34 -0.35 14.12 -8.65
CA ALA A 34 -0.21 12.96 -7.78
C ALA A 34 -1.44 12.06 -7.86
N GLU A 35 -1.19 10.76 -7.91
CA GLU A 35 -2.19 9.69 -7.91
C GLU A 35 -1.89 8.84 -6.67
N ILE A 36 -2.83 8.81 -5.72
CA ILE A 36 -2.68 8.13 -4.43
C ILE A 36 -3.66 6.97 -4.39
N LEU A 37 -3.17 5.76 -4.16
CA LEU A 37 -3.99 4.55 -3.99
C LEU A 37 -4.02 4.19 -2.50
N LEU A 38 -5.20 4.24 -1.88
CA LEU A 38 -5.41 3.85 -0.49
C LEU A 38 -5.88 2.40 -0.43
N SER A 39 -5.15 1.55 0.30
CA SER A 39 -5.58 0.17 0.58
C SER A 39 -6.91 0.19 1.34
N HIS A 40 -6.96 0.98 2.41
CA HIS A 40 -8.14 1.23 3.24
C HIS A 40 -8.00 2.55 3.99
N ALA A 41 -8.97 2.86 4.87
CA ALA A 41 -9.07 4.15 5.54
C ALA A 41 -8.93 4.07 7.07
N HIS A 42 -8.22 3.06 7.59
CA HIS A 42 -7.79 3.11 8.99
C HIS A 42 -6.80 4.25 9.21
N TRP A 43 -6.77 4.77 10.44
CA TRP A 43 -6.12 6.03 10.76
C TRP A 43 -4.62 6.04 10.43
N ASP A 44 -3.91 4.99 10.76
CA ASP A 44 -2.49 4.80 10.44
C ASP A 44 -2.19 4.90 8.93
N HIS A 45 -3.14 4.48 8.08
CA HIS A 45 -3.02 4.58 6.62
C HIS A 45 -3.41 5.93 6.03
N ILE A 46 -4.06 6.82 6.79
CA ILE A 46 -4.53 8.12 6.27
C ILE A 46 -4.03 9.34 7.07
N GLN A 47 -3.48 9.16 8.26
CA GLN A 47 -3.10 10.26 9.18
C GLN A 47 -2.08 11.24 8.58
N GLY A 48 -1.26 10.77 7.64
CA GLY A 48 -0.31 11.62 6.93
C GLY A 48 -0.95 12.55 5.88
N LEU A 49 -2.15 12.23 5.37
CA LEU A 49 -2.78 12.95 4.25
C LEU A 49 -3.02 14.45 4.53
N PRO A 50 -3.56 14.87 5.69
CA PRO A 50 -3.76 16.30 5.98
C PRO A 50 -2.46 17.11 5.95
N HIS A 51 -1.30 16.45 6.04
CA HIS A 51 0.02 17.06 5.99
C HIS A 51 0.71 16.93 4.62
N PHE A 52 0.02 16.43 3.60
CA PHE A 52 0.56 16.30 2.25
C PHE A 52 0.71 17.67 1.60
N LYS A 53 1.92 18.25 1.69
CA LYS A 53 2.24 19.62 1.22
C LYS A 53 1.63 19.98 -0.13
N PRO A 54 1.59 19.11 -1.17
CA PRO A 54 0.99 19.43 -2.45
C PRO A 54 -0.46 19.93 -2.39
N PHE A 55 -1.25 19.60 -1.34
CA PHE A 55 -2.61 20.11 -1.18
C PHE A 55 -2.71 21.64 -1.02
N PHE A 56 -1.64 22.29 -0.55
CA PHE A 56 -1.65 23.70 -0.17
C PHE A 56 -1.00 24.62 -1.21
N PHE A 57 -0.71 24.13 -2.42
CA PHE A 57 -0.16 24.94 -3.50
C PHE A 57 -1.08 24.96 -4.73
N PRO A 58 -1.42 26.15 -5.26
CA PRO A 58 -2.29 26.28 -6.42
C PRO A 58 -1.67 25.68 -7.68
N GLY A 59 -2.53 25.16 -8.56
CA GLY A 59 -2.13 24.51 -9.81
C GLY A 59 -1.76 23.03 -9.67
N ASN A 60 -1.58 22.54 -8.44
CA ASN A 60 -1.42 21.11 -8.19
C ASN A 60 -2.74 20.36 -8.42
N VAL A 61 -2.62 19.11 -8.85
CA VAL A 61 -3.75 18.18 -9.02
C VAL A 61 -3.42 16.90 -8.26
N VAL A 62 -4.27 16.55 -7.30
CA VAL A 62 -4.15 15.31 -6.55
C VAL A 62 -5.41 14.50 -6.76
N ARG A 63 -5.25 13.21 -7.06
CA ARG A 63 -6.35 12.27 -7.12
C ARG A 63 -6.10 11.15 -6.13
N ILE A 64 -7.11 10.85 -5.31
CA ILE A 64 -7.08 9.79 -4.30
C ILE A 64 -8.07 8.71 -4.70
N TRP A 65 -7.59 7.49 -4.79
CA TRP A 65 -8.36 6.30 -5.11
C TRP A 65 -8.51 5.43 -3.87
N GLY A 66 -9.71 4.96 -3.60
CA GLY A 66 -9.92 3.98 -2.53
C GLY A 66 -11.37 3.56 -2.41
N ALA A 67 -11.63 2.59 -1.53
CA ALA A 67 -12.96 2.02 -1.34
C ALA A 67 -13.78 2.80 -0.31
N ARG A 68 -15.09 2.58 -0.36
CA ARG A 68 -16.03 2.93 0.73
C ARG A 68 -15.71 2.11 1.98
N GLN A 69 -16.01 2.66 3.15
CA GLN A 69 -16.02 1.91 4.41
C GLN A 69 -17.47 1.81 4.90
N GLY A 70 -18.05 0.62 4.81
CA GLY A 70 -19.48 0.42 5.09
C GLY A 70 -20.36 1.35 4.24
N THR A 71 -21.16 2.19 4.91
CA THR A 71 -22.03 3.17 4.23
C THR A 71 -21.33 4.48 3.89
N MET A 72 -20.10 4.72 4.37
CA MET A 72 -19.39 5.97 4.17
C MET A 72 -18.55 5.96 2.88
N SER A 73 -18.66 7.03 2.09
CA SER A 73 -17.76 7.23 0.95
C SER A 73 -16.36 7.60 1.43
N LEU A 74 -15.35 7.32 0.60
CA LEU A 74 -13.98 7.76 0.87
C LEU A 74 -13.90 9.28 1.08
N GLU A 75 -14.57 10.08 0.25
CA GLU A 75 -14.59 11.53 0.41
C GLU A 75 -15.19 11.96 1.75
N ALA A 76 -16.27 11.32 2.22
CA ALA A 76 -16.87 11.62 3.52
C ALA A 76 -15.89 11.34 4.68
N ILE A 77 -15.10 10.26 4.57
CA ILE A 77 -14.06 9.92 5.56
C ILE A 77 -12.95 10.98 5.55
N LEU A 78 -12.46 11.37 4.37
CA LEU A 78 -11.44 12.41 4.24
C LEU A 78 -11.94 13.78 4.76
N ARG A 79 -13.23 14.10 4.57
CA ARG A 79 -13.87 15.30 5.14
C ARG A 79 -13.89 15.26 6.66
N GLN A 80 -14.21 14.12 7.27
CA GLN A 80 -14.16 13.97 8.73
C GLN A 80 -12.74 14.10 9.28
N GLN A 81 -11.76 13.52 8.58
CA GLN A 81 -10.36 13.64 8.96
C GLN A 81 -9.89 15.11 8.98
N MET A 82 -10.42 15.93 8.07
CA MET A 82 -10.10 17.35 7.96
C MET A 82 -11.18 18.25 8.57
N ASP A 83 -12.04 17.72 9.44
CA ASP A 83 -13.07 18.52 10.09
C ASP A 83 -12.42 19.57 11.03
N PRO A 84 -12.87 20.84 11.05
CA PRO A 84 -12.33 21.89 11.92
C PRO A 84 -12.28 21.55 13.42
N ALA A 85 -13.09 20.59 13.88
CA ALA A 85 -13.05 20.11 15.26
C ALA A 85 -11.77 19.33 15.59
N VAL A 86 -11.12 18.72 14.60
CA VAL A 86 -9.95 17.84 14.78
C VAL A 86 -8.74 18.24 13.93
N PHE A 87 -8.90 19.12 12.94
CA PHE A 87 -7.82 19.60 12.08
C PHE A 87 -8.09 21.05 11.60
N PRO A 88 -7.08 21.94 11.56
CA PRO A 88 -7.32 23.38 11.36
C PRO A 88 -7.68 23.79 9.92
N VAL A 89 -7.53 22.91 8.92
CA VAL A 89 -7.82 23.24 7.52
C VAL A 89 -8.85 22.26 6.95
N PRO A 90 -10.07 22.71 6.58
CA PRO A 90 -11.07 21.83 5.99
C PRO A 90 -10.70 21.41 4.56
N LEU A 91 -11.27 20.29 4.11
CA LEU A 91 -11.02 19.73 2.77
C LEU A 91 -11.36 20.74 1.64
N ASP A 92 -12.38 21.58 1.84
CA ASP A 92 -12.79 22.59 0.85
C ASP A 92 -11.86 23.83 0.82
N ALA A 93 -10.95 23.97 1.79
CA ALA A 93 -9.97 25.04 1.83
C ALA A 93 -8.62 24.66 1.17
N LEU A 94 -8.53 23.48 0.57
CA LEU A 94 -7.34 23.07 -0.16
C LEU A 94 -7.12 23.95 -1.40
N SER A 95 -5.86 24.30 -1.66
CA SER A 95 -5.48 25.13 -2.83
C SER A 95 -5.24 24.29 -4.10
N ALA A 96 -4.95 23.01 -3.94
CA ALA A 96 -4.84 22.05 -5.04
C ALA A 96 -6.23 21.61 -5.51
N LYS A 97 -6.33 21.21 -6.78
CA LYS A 97 -7.49 20.45 -7.25
C LYS A 97 -7.42 19.04 -6.65
N LEU A 98 -8.43 18.65 -5.88
CA LEU A 98 -8.58 17.30 -5.34
C LEU A 98 -9.73 16.58 -6.05
N ASP A 99 -9.44 15.42 -6.64
CA ASP A 99 -10.44 14.45 -7.11
C ASP A 99 -10.41 13.22 -6.18
N VAL A 100 -11.56 12.73 -5.72
CA VAL A 100 -11.66 11.48 -4.94
C VAL A 100 -12.40 10.44 -5.76
N GLU A 101 -11.70 9.41 -6.18
CA GLU A 101 -12.23 8.31 -6.98
C GLU A 101 -12.57 7.10 -6.12
N GLN A 102 -13.79 6.59 -6.32
CA GLN A 102 -14.31 5.45 -5.59
C GLN A 102 -13.97 4.15 -6.34
N VAL A 103 -13.08 3.34 -5.76
CA VAL A 103 -12.81 1.99 -6.25
C VAL A 103 -13.88 1.03 -5.70
N ASP A 104 -14.34 0.09 -6.54
CA ASP A 104 -15.24 -0.97 -6.07
C ASP A 104 -14.56 -1.77 -4.94
N GLY A 105 -15.26 -1.89 -3.80
CA GLY A 105 -14.80 -2.62 -2.63
C GLY A 105 -14.65 -4.13 -2.85
N ARG A 106 -15.15 -4.66 -3.98
CA ARG A 106 -14.96 -6.05 -4.41
C ARG A 106 -13.72 -6.25 -5.30
N GLY A 107 -13.02 -5.17 -5.63
CA GLY A 107 -11.93 -5.15 -6.61
C GLY A 107 -12.39 -4.78 -8.01
N GLY A 108 -11.44 -4.51 -8.90
CA GLY A 108 -11.71 -4.06 -10.25
C GLY A 108 -10.46 -3.80 -11.08
N GLU A 109 -10.63 -3.24 -12.27
CA GLU A 109 -9.53 -2.88 -13.16
C GLU A 109 -9.75 -1.48 -13.75
N PHE A 110 -8.70 -0.67 -13.74
CA PHE A 110 -8.71 0.71 -14.25
C PHE A 110 -7.30 1.12 -14.68
N THR A 111 -7.16 2.35 -15.19
CA THR A 111 -5.87 2.86 -15.68
C THR A 111 -5.49 4.13 -14.94
N ILE A 112 -4.25 4.19 -14.45
CA ILE A 112 -3.64 5.40 -13.89
C ILE A 112 -2.40 5.72 -14.72
N GLY A 113 -2.45 6.81 -15.49
CA GLY A 113 -1.33 7.23 -16.33
C GLY A 113 -0.87 6.12 -17.28
N ALA A 114 0.36 5.65 -17.11
CA ALA A 114 0.96 4.59 -17.92
C ALA A 114 0.76 3.18 -17.33
N PHE A 115 -0.03 3.03 -16.28
CA PHE A 115 -0.22 1.77 -15.56
C PHE A 115 -1.66 1.27 -15.70
N ARG A 116 -1.79 -0.01 -16.05
CA ARG A 116 -2.99 -0.79 -15.76
C ARG A 116 -2.96 -1.17 -14.29
N VAL A 117 -4.03 -0.86 -13.58
CA VAL A 117 -4.17 -1.13 -12.15
C VAL A 117 -5.30 -2.11 -11.96
N ARG A 118 -5.01 -3.24 -11.30
CA ARG A 118 -6.01 -4.20 -10.83
C ARG A 118 -6.08 -4.11 -9.32
N SER A 119 -7.29 -4.13 -8.77
CA SER A 119 -7.52 -4.22 -7.33
C SER A 119 -8.22 -5.52 -6.94
N MET A 120 -7.97 -5.97 -5.71
CA MET A 120 -8.59 -7.16 -5.13
C MET A 120 -8.88 -6.90 -3.65
N VAL A 121 -10.07 -7.29 -3.19
CA VAL A 121 -10.42 -7.21 -1.76
C VAL A 121 -9.56 -8.14 -0.91
N LEU A 122 -9.15 -7.68 0.27
CA LEU A 122 -8.33 -8.39 1.24
C LEU A 122 -9.13 -8.76 2.50
N ARG A 123 -8.54 -9.62 3.34
CA ARG A 123 -9.10 -10.09 4.62
C ARG A 123 -8.61 -9.22 5.78
N HIS A 124 -9.29 -8.11 6.03
CA HIS A 124 -8.99 -7.14 7.10
C HIS A 124 -10.30 -6.56 7.67
N PRO A 125 -10.35 -6.05 8.92
CA PRO A 125 -11.46 -5.22 9.35
C PRO A 125 -11.65 -4.01 8.44
N GLY A 126 -12.91 -3.78 8.02
CA GLY A 126 -13.21 -2.78 6.99
C GLY A 126 -13.02 -3.32 5.56
N THR A 127 -13.11 -2.42 4.59
CA THR A 127 -12.85 -2.74 3.18
C THR A 127 -11.41 -2.40 2.84
N THR A 128 -10.59 -3.43 2.62
CA THR A 128 -9.18 -3.29 2.25
C THR A 128 -8.92 -3.85 0.87
N LEU A 129 -8.14 -3.13 0.08
CA LEU A 129 -7.79 -3.48 -1.29
C LEU A 129 -6.27 -3.66 -1.44
N ALA A 130 -5.87 -4.75 -2.11
CA ALA A 130 -4.59 -4.84 -2.78
C ALA A 130 -4.64 -4.11 -4.13
N PHE A 131 -3.49 -3.61 -4.59
CA PHE A 131 -3.32 -3.06 -5.93
C PHE A 131 -2.15 -3.70 -6.65
N ARG A 132 -2.37 -4.18 -7.87
CA ARG A 132 -1.33 -4.63 -8.80
C ARG A 132 -1.22 -3.63 -9.94
N LEU A 133 -0.02 -3.10 -10.11
CA LEU A 133 0.32 -2.11 -11.12
C LEU A 133 1.20 -2.76 -12.19
N THR A 134 0.75 -2.68 -13.44
CA THR A 134 1.47 -3.21 -14.59
C THR A 134 1.65 -2.10 -15.62
N PRO A 135 2.89 -1.80 -16.06
CA PRO A 135 3.12 -0.84 -17.14
C PRO A 135 2.36 -1.25 -18.41
N ALA A 136 1.62 -0.32 -19.00
CA ALA A 136 0.81 -0.57 -20.19
C ALA A 136 1.67 -0.95 -21.41
N GLN A 137 2.93 -0.50 -21.45
CA GLN A 137 3.90 -0.80 -22.50
C GLN A 137 4.68 -2.10 -22.26
N GLY A 138 4.34 -2.85 -21.20
CA GLY A 138 5.14 -3.98 -20.73
C GLY A 138 6.33 -3.55 -19.86
N GLY A 139 6.93 -4.53 -19.18
CA GLY A 139 7.96 -4.31 -18.17
C GLY A 139 7.56 -4.88 -16.81
N PRO A 140 8.37 -4.60 -15.77
CA PRO A 140 8.16 -5.18 -14.46
C PRO A 140 6.92 -4.61 -13.78
N SER A 141 6.21 -5.47 -13.06
CA SER A 141 4.97 -5.17 -12.33
C SER A 141 5.20 -5.20 -10.83
N MET A 142 4.38 -4.46 -10.08
CA MET A 142 4.39 -4.51 -8.61
C MET A 142 3.00 -4.75 -8.04
N ALA A 143 2.94 -5.31 -6.84
CA ALA A 143 1.74 -5.41 -6.04
C ALA A 143 1.98 -4.80 -4.65
N TYR A 144 1.00 -4.03 -4.18
CA TYR A 144 0.90 -3.55 -2.80
C TYR A 144 -0.31 -4.23 -2.18
N ALA A 145 -0.09 -5.06 -1.17
CA ALA A 145 -1.12 -5.84 -0.50
C ALA A 145 -0.78 -5.94 0.99
N THR A 146 -0.99 -4.82 1.70
CA THR A 146 -0.82 -4.71 3.15
C THR A 146 -2.10 -5.08 3.87
N ASP A 147 -1.99 -5.33 5.18
CA ASP A 147 -3.07 -5.51 6.14
C ASP A 147 -4.04 -6.57 5.64
N ASN A 148 -3.60 -7.82 5.69
CA ASN A 148 -4.49 -8.93 5.45
C ASN A 148 -4.11 -10.16 6.28
N GLU A 149 -5.11 -10.94 6.65
CA GLU A 149 -4.93 -12.23 7.31
C GLU A 149 -4.94 -13.38 6.28
N LEU A 150 -3.77 -13.98 6.07
CA LEU A 150 -3.59 -15.07 5.11
C LEU A 150 -4.15 -16.41 5.62
N GLY A 151 -3.99 -16.66 6.92
CA GLY A 151 -4.38 -17.89 7.60
C GLY A 151 -5.86 -17.97 8.00
N GLU A 152 -6.18 -18.94 8.86
CA GLU A 152 -7.49 -19.02 9.49
C GLU A 152 -7.63 -17.98 10.60
N GLY A 153 -8.79 -17.34 10.67
CA GLY A 153 -9.09 -16.28 11.62
C GLY A 153 -9.93 -15.16 11.00
N GLY A 154 -10.55 -14.38 11.89
CA GLY A 154 -11.47 -13.30 11.54
C GLY A 154 -12.73 -13.75 10.77
N HIS A 155 -13.65 -12.81 10.60
CA HIS A 155 -14.81 -12.98 9.73
C HIS A 155 -14.87 -11.84 8.73
N TYR A 156 -14.32 -12.09 7.55
CA TYR A 156 -14.21 -11.09 6.48
C TYR A 156 -15.17 -11.39 5.35
N SER A 157 -15.66 -10.35 4.68
CA SER A 157 -16.54 -10.49 3.52
C SER A 157 -15.72 -10.74 2.26
N THR A 158 -15.17 -11.94 2.14
CA THR A 158 -14.39 -12.36 0.96
C THR A 158 -14.96 -13.63 0.31
N PRO A 159 -14.71 -13.87 -0.99
CA PRO A 159 -15.20 -15.07 -1.68
C PRO A 159 -14.62 -16.37 -1.09
N PRO A 160 -15.31 -17.52 -1.18
CA PRO A 160 -14.79 -18.80 -0.67
C PRO A 160 -13.43 -19.22 -1.24
N LEU A 161 -13.10 -18.81 -2.48
CA LEU A 161 -11.83 -19.12 -3.15
C LEU A 161 -10.77 -18.01 -3.00
N TRP A 162 -10.95 -17.10 -2.04
CA TRP A 162 -10.14 -15.90 -1.90
C TRP A 162 -8.63 -16.18 -1.89
N ARG A 163 -8.14 -17.15 -1.10
CA ARG A 163 -6.69 -17.41 -0.98
C ARG A 163 -6.08 -17.86 -2.30
N ARG A 164 -6.80 -18.67 -3.08
CA ARG A 164 -6.38 -19.09 -4.43
C ARG A 164 -6.38 -17.90 -5.40
N GLN A 165 -7.46 -17.10 -5.38
CA GLN A 165 -7.55 -15.89 -6.19
C GLN A 165 -6.45 -14.89 -5.87
N PHE A 166 -6.00 -14.84 -4.61
CA PHE A 166 -4.95 -13.93 -4.18
C PHE A 166 -3.58 -14.38 -4.72
N VAL A 167 -3.28 -15.68 -4.73
CA VAL A 167 -2.10 -16.21 -5.45
C VAL A 167 -2.16 -15.88 -6.93
N GLU A 168 -3.29 -16.13 -7.58
CA GLU A 168 -3.48 -15.83 -9.00
C GLU A 168 -3.32 -14.33 -9.29
N PHE A 169 -3.79 -13.47 -8.39
CA PHE A 169 -3.61 -12.02 -8.46
C PHE A 169 -2.14 -11.62 -8.38
N LEU A 170 -1.37 -12.25 -7.50
CA LEU A 170 0.05 -11.96 -7.27
C LEU A 170 1.00 -12.70 -8.23
N GLN A 171 0.47 -13.66 -9.01
CA GLN A 171 1.27 -14.57 -9.81
C GLN A 171 2.30 -13.83 -10.68
N GLY A 172 3.57 -14.15 -10.43
CA GLY A 172 4.73 -13.69 -11.20
C GLY A 172 5.03 -12.19 -11.10
N VAL A 173 4.49 -11.48 -10.09
CA VAL A 173 4.81 -10.06 -9.91
C VAL A 173 6.29 -9.88 -9.56
N ASP A 174 6.91 -8.81 -10.06
CA ASP A 174 8.34 -8.55 -9.88
C ASP A 174 8.66 -8.03 -8.48
N LEU A 175 7.72 -7.32 -7.87
CA LEU A 175 7.81 -6.82 -6.51
C LEU A 175 6.45 -6.96 -5.80
N LEU A 176 6.45 -7.59 -4.64
CA LEU A 176 5.35 -7.57 -3.70
C LEU A 176 5.77 -6.78 -2.46
N ILE A 177 4.96 -5.80 -2.06
CA ILE A 177 5.01 -5.17 -0.75
C ILE A 177 3.82 -5.73 0.04
N HIS A 178 4.10 -6.38 1.17
CA HIS A 178 3.11 -7.08 2.00
C HIS A 178 3.36 -6.83 3.48
N ASP A 179 2.29 -6.80 4.28
CA ASP A 179 2.43 -6.68 5.73
C ASP A 179 3.16 -7.89 6.34
N ALA A 180 3.87 -7.66 7.42
CA ALA A 180 4.62 -8.68 8.16
C ALA A 180 4.58 -8.35 9.65
N MET A 181 3.40 -8.00 10.13
CA MET A 181 3.15 -7.46 11.47
C MET A 181 3.65 -8.41 12.55
N TYR A 182 3.25 -9.69 12.46
CA TYR A 182 3.41 -10.62 13.57
C TYR A 182 4.48 -11.70 13.34
N THR A 183 5.01 -12.21 14.43
CA THR A 183 5.60 -13.54 14.50
C THR A 183 4.51 -14.62 14.50
N PRO A 184 4.85 -15.88 14.15
CA PRO A 184 3.92 -17.01 14.30
C PRO A 184 3.29 -17.10 15.71
N GLU A 185 4.08 -16.84 16.75
CA GLU A 185 3.66 -16.88 18.13
C GLU A 185 2.68 -15.74 18.47
N GLU A 186 2.98 -14.52 18.02
CA GLU A 186 2.09 -13.37 18.23
C GLU A 186 0.77 -13.53 17.49
N LEU A 187 0.77 -14.09 16.28
CA LEU A 187 -0.46 -14.26 15.50
C LEU A 187 -1.49 -15.12 16.25
N GLU A 188 -1.08 -16.09 17.07
CA GLU A 188 -2.02 -16.98 17.78
C GLU A 188 -3.01 -16.23 18.69
N VAL A 189 -2.61 -15.10 19.26
CA VAL A 189 -3.49 -14.26 20.09
C VAL A 189 -4.06 -13.04 19.34
N HIS A 190 -3.64 -12.82 18.09
CA HIS A 190 -4.09 -11.70 17.23
C HIS A 190 -4.90 -12.15 16.00
N ARG A 191 -5.27 -13.43 15.90
CA ARG A 191 -6.16 -13.92 14.82
C ARG A 191 -7.45 -13.08 14.77
N GLY A 192 -7.83 -12.67 13.57
CA GLY A 192 -8.97 -11.77 13.34
C GLY A 192 -8.67 -10.27 13.39
N TRP A 193 -7.42 -9.87 13.64
CA TRP A 193 -7.01 -8.46 13.59
C TRP A 193 -6.64 -8.00 12.17
N GLY A 194 -6.54 -8.95 11.23
CA GLY A 194 -6.36 -8.65 9.81
C GLY A 194 -4.91 -8.47 9.38
N HIS A 195 -3.96 -9.05 10.10
CA HIS A 195 -2.55 -9.03 9.74
C HIS A 195 -1.98 -10.44 9.60
N SER A 196 -0.87 -10.53 8.89
CA SER A 196 -0.14 -11.77 8.64
C SER A 196 1.24 -11.76 9.29
N THR A 197 1.83 -12.95 9.33
CA THR A 197 3.22 -13.10 9.73
C THR A 197 4.20 -12.91 8.58
N TRP A 198 5.44 -12.59 8.92
CA TRP A 198 6.55 -12.62 7.96
C TRP A 198 6.68 -13.99 7.26
N ALA A 199 6.41 -15.09 7.98
CA ALA A 199 6.52 -16.45 7.46
C ALA A 199 5.42 -16.77 6.45
N GLU A 200 4.19 -16.33 6.72
CA GLU A 200 3.07 -16.45 5.78
C GLU A 200 3.28 -15.57 4.53
N ALA A 201 3.81 -14.35 4.68
CA ALA A 201 4.14 -13.48 3.56
C ALA A 201 5.20 -14.10 2.64
N VAL A 202 6.26 -14.70 3.20
CA VAL A 202 7.26 -15.48 2.42
C VAL A 202 6.60 -16.67 1.73
N GLY A 203 5.74 -17.41 2.44
CA GLY A 203 5.00 -18.54 1.87
C GLY A 203 4.12 -18.15 0.69
N LEU A 204 3.36 -17.06 0.81
CA LEU A 204 2.54 -16.49 -0.26
C LEU A 204 3.41 -16.07 -1.45
N ALA A 205 4.51 -15.36 -1.20
CA ALA A 205 5.41 -14.89 -2.24
C ALA A 205 6.04 -16.04 -3.02
N ALA A 206 6.45 -17.12 -2.33
CA ALA A 206 6.96 -18.33 -2.95
C ALA A 206 5.90 -19.01 -3.83
N GLU A 207 4.68 -19.18 -3.31
CA GLU A 207 3.58 -19.83 -4.01
C GLU A 207 3.17 -19.06 -5.27
N ALA A 208 3.08 -17.72 -5.17
CA ALA A 208 2.77 -16.84 -6.28
C ALA A 208 3.97 -16.59 -7.22
N LYS A 209 5.15 -17.20 -6.95
CA LYS A 209 6.40 -17.01 -7.72
C LYS A 209 6.78 -15.53 -7.87
N VAL A 210 6.66 -14.78 -6.79
CA VAL A 210 7.11 -13.39 -6.69
C VAL A 210 8.63 -13.36 -6.77
N LYS A 211 9.19 -12.36 -7.45
CA LYS A 211 10.66 -12.22 -7.55
C LYS A 211 11.26 -11.56 -6.31
N ARG A 212 10.74 -10.40 -5.90
CA ARG A 212 11.13 -9.66 -4.69
C ARG A 212 9.97 -9.48 -3.74
N LEU A 213 10.18 -9.79 -2.47
CA LEU A 213 9.26 -9.47 -1.37
C LEU A 213 9.85 -8.36 -0.50
N VAL A 214 9.05 -7.34 -0.23
CA VAL A 214 9.31 -6.31 0.77
C VAL A 214 8.31 -6.51 1.90
N LEU A 215 8.82 -6.87 3.06
CA LEU A 215 8.08 -6.92 4.32
C LEU A 215 7.87 -5.48 4.80
N PHE A 216 6.65 -5.15 5.20
CA PHE A 216 6.18 -3.81 5.56
C PHE A 216 5.20 -3.91 6.74
N HIS A 217 4.77 -2.77 7.33
CA HIS A 217 3.78 -2.73 8.42
C HIS A 217 4.15 -3.69 9.56
N HIS A 218 5.34 -3.49 10.11
CA HIS A 218 5.89 -4.29 11.20
C HIS A 218 5.23 -3.91 12.53
N GLU A 219 5.19 -4.85 13.49
CA GLU A 219 4.72 -4.57 14.86
C GLU A 219 5.49 -3.38 15.47
N PRO A 220 4.80 -2.28 15.81
CA PRO A 220 5.44 -1.08 16.34
C PRO A 220 6.24 -1.28 17.63
N GLU A 221 5.98 -2.35 18.39
CA GLU A 221 6.74 -2.69 19.60
C GLU A 221 8.03 -3.48 19.32
N HIS A 222 8.28 -3.94 18.08
CA HIS A 222 9.55 -4.56 17.70
C HIS A 222 10.63 -3.49 17.50
N ASP A 223 11.80 -3.74 18.10
CA ASP A 223 12.98 -2.89 17.89
C ASP A 223 13.78 -3.31 16.64
N ASP A 224 14.77 -2.49 16.26
CA ASP A 224 15.61 -2.73 15.09
C ASP A 224 16.29 -4.11 15.12
N GLN A 225 16.73 -4.56 16.31
CA GLN A 225 17.38 -5.87 16.45
C GLN A 225 16.38 -6.99 16.15
N THR A 226 15.17 -6.90 16.69
CA THR A 226 14.08 -7.85 16.43
C THR A 226 13.77 -7.89 14.93
N LEU A 227 13.63 -6.74 14.28
CA LEU A 227 13.37 -6.67 12.84
C LEU A 227 14.49 -7.29 12.00
N ASP A 228 15.75 -7.10 12.38
CA ASP A 228 16.91 -7.73 11.72
C ASP A 228 16.87 -9.27 11.87
N GLU A 229 16.51 -9.77 13.05
CA GLU A 229 16.36 -11.21 13.32
C GLU A 229 15.21 -11.83 12.50
N LEU A 230 14.07 -11.13 12.42
CA LEU A 230 12.91 -11.54 11.62
C LEU A 230 13.22 -11.53 10.13
N LEU A 231 13.91 -10.50 9.63
CA LEU A 231 14.36 -10.46 8.24
C LEU A 231 15.33 -11.60 7.91
N ALA A 232 16.26 -11.91 8.81
CA ALA A 232 17.16 -13.04 8.64
C ALA A 232 16.40 -14.38 8.63
N ALA A 233 15.38 -14.54 9.47
CA ALA A 233 14.50 -15.71 9.46
C ALA A 233 13.69 -15.83 8.16
N ALA A 234 13.11 -14.73 7.69
CA ALA A 234 12.35 -14.67 6.44
C ALA A 234 13.20 -15.06 5.22
N ARG A 235 14.46 -14.62 5.17
CA ARG A 235 15.41 -15.01 4.11
C ARG A 235 15.71 -16.51 4.12
N ARG A 236 15.99 -17.09 5.28
CA ARG A 236 16.20 -18.54 5.42
C ARG A 236 14.97 -19.34 4.99
N GLU A 237 13.78 -18.86 5.34
CA GLU A 237 12.52 -19.50 4.95
C GLU A 237 12.29 -19.40 3.43
N ALA A 238 12.62 -18.27 2.80
CA ALA A 238 12.54 -18.10 1.35
C ALA A 238 13.48 -19.07 0.62
N GLU A 239 14.72 -19.22 1.10
CA GLU A 239 15.68 -20.20 0.57
C GLU A 239 15.13 -21.63 0.68
N ARG A 240 14.57 -22.00 1.84
CA ARG A 240 13.99 -23.32 2.06
C ARG A 240 12.81 -23.63 1.13
N ARG A 241 12.03 -22.61 0.75
CA ARG A 241 10.90 -22.72 -0.18
C ARG A 241 11.28 -22.61 -1.65
N GLY A 242 12.52 -22.21 -1.95
CA GLY A 242 12.97 -21.95 -3.32
C GLY A 242 12.48 -20.62 -3.90
N GLY A 243 12.08 -19.67 -3.04
CA GLY A 243 11.63 -18.34 -3.42
C GLY A 243 10.90 -17.61 -2.28
N PRO A 244 10.67 -16.29 -2.38
CA PRO A 244 11.12 -15.39 -3.45
C PRO A 244 12.66 -15.24 -3.49
N ALA A 245 13.21 -14.75 -4.61
CA ALA A 245 14.66 -14.67 -4.81
C ALA A 245 15.33 -13.61 -3.91
N GLU A 246 14.58 -12.62 -3.48
CA GLU A 246 15.06 -11.56 -2.59
C GLU A 246 13.95 -11.16 -1.61
N VAL A 247 14.33 -11.05 -0.33
CA VAL A 247 13.47 -10.59 0.77
C VAL A 247 14.14 -9.40 1.45
N LEU A 248 13.39 -8.31 1.55
CA LEU A 248 13.77 -7.04 2.14
C LEU A 248 12.78 -6.66 3.26
N ALA A 249 13.24 -5.89 4.24
CA ALA A 249 12.36 -5.16 5.15
C ALA A 249 12.29 -3.70 4.68
N ALA A 250 11.10 -3.11 4.67
CA ALA A 250 10.90 -1.71 4.32
C ALA A 250 11.56 -0.81 5.37
N GLN A 251 12.14 0.30 4.91
CA GLN A 251 12.73 1.33 5.76
C GLN A 251 12.35 2.71 5.23
N GLU A 252 12.20 3.70 6.10
CA GLU A 252 11.87 5.05 5.69
C GLU A 252 12.93 5.61 4.74
N GLY A 253 12.47 6.20 3.63
CA GLY A 253 13.35 6.74 2.60
C GLY A 253 13.99 5.69 1.68
N MET A 254 13.66 4.41 1.84
CA MET A 254 14.07 3.37 0.91
C MET A 254 13.53 3.64 -0.50
N HIS A 255 14.39 3.47 -1.50
CA HIS A 255 14.05 3.62 -2.91
C HIS A 255 14.36 2.32 -3.67
N LEU A 256 13.35 1.77 -4.34
CA LEU A 256 13.48 0.57 -5.17
C LEU A 256 13.29 0.91 -6.64
N THR A 257 14.06 0.22 -7.50
CA THR A 257 13.91 0.27 -8.95
C THR A 257 13.50 -1.10 -9.46
N LEU A 258 12.52 -1.11 -10.36
CA LEU A 258 12.00 -2.28 -11.04
C LEU A 258 12.52 -2.33 -12.47
#